data_AF-A0A5U5DP80-F1
#
_entry.id   AF-A0A5U5DP80-F1
#
_cell.length_a   1.000
_cell.length_b   1.000
_cell.length_c   1.000
_cell.angle_alpha   90.00
_cell.angle_beta   90.00
_cell.angle_gamma   90.00
#
_symmetry.space_group_name_H-M   'P 1'
#
loop_
_entity.id
_entity.type
_entity.pdbx_description
1 polymer ?
#
loop_
_entity_poly.entity_id
_entity_poly.type
_entity_poly.pdbx_seq_one_letter_code
_entity_poly.pdbx_strand_id
1 'polypeptide(L)'
;LLQPGGLATTSVKSGQQWDAPNGWAPLQWVAAEGLQNYGQDDVAMEVTWRFLTNVQHTYDREKKLVEKYDVSSTGTGGGGGEYPLQDGFGWTNGVTLKMLDLICPQEKPCDSVPSTRPASLSATPTKTPSAATQ
;
A
#
# COMPACT_ATOMS: atom_id res chain seq x y z
N LEU A 1 -8.29 2.91 11.22
CA LEU A 1 -6.91 2.41 10.96
C LEU A 1 -6.29 3.01 9.71
N LEU A 2 -7.05 3.24 8.63
CA LEU A 2 -6.52 3.90 7.43
C LEU A 2 -6.11 5.35 7.72
N GLN A 3 -4.89 5.71 7.34
CA GLN A 3 -4.25 7.01 7.52
C GLN A 3 -3.68 7.49 6.17
N PRO A 4 -3.14 8.72 6.04
CA PRO A 4 -2.64 9.23 4.76
C PRO A 4 -1.56 8.36 4.09
N GLY A 5 -0.70 7.68 4.86
CA GLY A 5 0.40 6.85 4.36
C GLY A 5 0.21 5.34 4.48
N GLY A 6 -1.01 4.86 4.74
CA GLY A 6 -1.33 3.43 4.89
C GLY A 6 -2.17 3.12 6.12
N LEU A 7 -2.26 1.85 6.51
CA LEU A 7 -2.92 1.39 7.74
C LEU A 7 -1.97 1.47 8.93
N ALA A 8 -2.41 2.14 10.00
CA ALA A 8 -1.75 2.09 11.29
C ALA A 8 -1.97 0.71 11.94
N THR A 9 -0.96 0.20 12.67
CA THR A 9 -1.06 -1.08 13.37
C THR A 9 -2.18 -1.09 14.41
N THR A 10 -2.33 0.02 15.16
CA THR A 10 -3.40 0.22 16.14
C THR A 10 -3.89 1.67 16.10
N SER A 11 -4.80 2.02 17.00
CA SER A 11 -5.19 3.43 17.25
C SER A 11 -4.52 4.03 18.49
N VAL A 12 -3.58 3.32 19.11
CA VAL A 12 -2.91 3.70 20.37
C VAL A 12 -1.48 4.14 20.07
N LYS A 13 -1.04 5.27 20.65
CA LYS A 13 0.34 5.75 20.55
C LYS A 13 1.11 5.42 21.83
N SER A 14 1.61 4.19 21.94
CA SER A 14 2.29 3.71 23.15
C SER A 14 3.81 3.99 23.17
N GLY A 15 4.40 4.33 22.02
CA GLY A 15 5.85 4.37 21.83
C GLY A 15 6.46 2.99 21.49
N GLN A 16 5.66 1.93 21.49
CA GLN A 16 6.07 0.62 21.00
C GLN A 16 6.00 0.56 19.47
N GLN A 17 6.80 -0.33 18.89
CA GLN A 17 6.93 -0.42 17.43
C GLN A 17 5.67 -0.99 16.73
N TRP A 18 4.85 -1.78 17.42
CA TRP A 18 3.61 -2.38 16.92
C TRP A 18 2.36 -1.57 17.31
N ASP A 19 2.46 -0.25 17.28
CA ASP A 19 1.39 0.68 17.63
C ASP A 19 1.42 1.91 16.72
N ALA A 20 0.39 2.76 16.80
CA ALA A 20 0.40 4.02 16.06
C ALA A 20 1.62 4.88 16.46
N PRO A 21 2.26 5.59 15.50
CA PRO A 21 1.80 5.83 14.14
C PRO A 21 2.34 4.81 13.11
N ASN A 22 2.95 3.70 13.53
CA ASN A 22 3.61 2.80 12.61
C ASN A 22 2.59 1.99 11.78
N GLY A 23 2.93 1.77 10.51
CA GLY A 23 2.35 0.78 9.63
C GLY A 23 3.42 -0.17 9.12
N TRP A 24 3.05 -1.44 9.00
CA TRP A 24 3.94 -2.53 8.60
C TRP A 24 3.45 -3.16 7.32
N ALA A 25 4.35 -3.37 6.35
CA ALA A 25 4.06 -3.98 5.05
C ALA A 25 3.16 -5.23 5.11
N PRO A 26 3.42 -6.24 5.97
CA PRO A 26 2.57 -7.44 6.04
C PRO A 26 1.11 -7.12 6.42
N LEU A 27 0.87 -6.14 7.29
CA LEU A 27 -0.50 -5.75 7.68
C LEU A 27 -1.23 -5.06 6.54
N GLN A 28 -0.51 -4.31 5.69
CA GLN A 28 -1.09 -3.67 4.51
C GLN A 28 -1.55 -4.74 3.51
N TRP A 29 -0.71 -5.75 3.27
CA TRP A 29 -1.02 -6.86 2.37
C TRP A 29 -2.21 -7.68 2.85
N VAL A 30 -2.19 -8.11 4.13
CA VAL A 30 -3.30 -8.88 4.73
C VAL A 30 -4.61 -8.12 4.64
N ALA A 31 -4.59 -6.81 4.90
CA ALA A 31 -5.80 -5.99 4.82
C ALA A 31 -6.27 -5.79 3.38
N ALA A 32 -5.38 -5.49 2.43
CA ALA A 32 -5.73 -5.30 1.03
C ALA A 32 -6.34 -6.57 0.42
N GLU A 33 -5.68 -7.72 0.58
CA GLU A 33 -6.19 -9.02 0.12
C GLU A 33 -7.49 -9.40 0.83
N GLY A 34 -7.55 -9.20 2.15
CA GLY A 34 -8.76 -9.44 2.93
C GLY A 34 -9.94 -8.61 2.46
N LEU A 35 -9.73 -7.33 2.14
CA LEU A 35 -10.77 -6.45 1.61
C LEU A 35 -11.21 -6.89 0.21
N GLN A 36 -10.28 -7.25 -0.69
CA GLN A 36 -10.60 -7.76 -2.03
C GLN A 36 -11.42 -9.06 -1.98
N ASN A 37 -11.06 -9.99 -1.10
CA ASN A 37 -11.78 -11.25 -0.91
C ASN A 37 -13.25 -11.08 -0.51
N TYR A 38 -13.63 -9.89 -0.01
CA TYR A 38 -14.99 -9.55 0.39
C TYR A 38 -15.61 -8.41 -0.46
N GLY A 39 -15.05 -8.15 -1.65
CA GLY A 39 -15.58 -7.16 -2.61
C GLY A 39 -15.43 -5.70 -2.18
N GLN A 40 -14.50 -5.39 -1.27
CA GLN A 40 -14.21 -4.03 -0.80
C GLN A 40 -13.05 -3.41 -1.60
N ASP A 41 -13.14 -3.46 -2.93
CA ASP A 41 -12.01 -3.17 -3.83
C ASP A 41 -11.54 -1.71 -3.78
N ASP A 42 -12.45 -0.77 -3.55
CA ASP A 42 -12.11 0.64 -3.41
C ASP A 42 -11.26 0.89 -2.16
N VAL A 43 -11.64 0.27 -1.04
CA VAL A 43 -10.89 0.39 0.22
C VAL A 43 -9.57 -0.35 0.13
N ALA A 44 -9.54 -1.52 -0.51
CA ALA A 44 -8.30 -2.25 -0.77
C ALA A 44 -7.33 -1.41 -1.62
N MET A 45 -7.82 -0.78 -2.68
CA MET A 45 -7.04 0.13 -3.52
C MET A 45 -6.55 1.35 -2.72
N GLU A 46 -7.34 1.86 -1.79
CA GLU A 46 -6.88 2.94 -0.90
C GLU A 46 -5.73 2.53 0.02
N VAL A 47 -5.79 1.34 0.61
CA VAL A 47 -4.70 0.81 1.43
C VAL A 47 -3.43 0.68 0.59
N THR A 48 -3.54 0.02 -0.56
CA THR A 48 -2.44 -0.22 -1.50
C THR A 48 -1.81 1.08 -1.97
N TRP A 49 -2.62 2.01 -2.48
CA TRP A 49 -2.15 3.29 -3.01
C TRP A 49 -1.41 4.10 -1.95
N ARG A 50 -2.03 4.32 -0.79
CA ARG A 50 -1.45 5.16 0.26
C ARG A 50 -0.15 4.60 0.82
N PHE A 51 -0.09 3.27 1.01
CA PHE A 51 1.15 2.64 1.48
C PHE A 51 2.26 2.73 0.44
N LEU A 52 1.97 2.43 -0.83
CA LEU A 52 2.94 2.58 -1.91
C LEU A 52 3.44 4.02 -2.06
N THR A 53 2.55 5.02 -1.97
CA THR A 53 2.96 6.43 -1.98
C THR A 53 3.91 6.75 -0.83
N ASN A 54 3.67 6.20 0.36
CA ASN A 54 4.57 6.37 1.50
C ASN A 54 5.95 5.76 1.23
N VAL A 55 5.98 4.51 0.75
CA VAL A 55 7.21 3.81 0.37
C VAL A 55 7.98 4.59 -0.69
N GLN A 56 7.30 5.06 -1.74
CA GLN A 56 7.91 5.84 -2.83
C GLN A 56 8.50 7.15 -2.32
N HIS A 57 7.75 7.95 -1.55
CA HIS A 57 8.26 9.20 -1.00
C HIS A 57 9.47 8.98 -0.08
N THR A 58 9.51 7.89 0.69
CA THR A 58 10.67 7.55 1.52
C THR A 58 11.85 7.16 0.64
N TYR A 59 11.63 6.35 -0.39
CA TYR A 59 12.69 5.97 -1.34
C TYR A 59 13.22 7.17 -2.14
N ASP A 60 12.36 8.10 -2.52
CA ASP A 60 12.75 9.31 -3.24
C ASP A 60 13.69 10.18 -2.41
N ARG A 61 13.51 10.20 -1.09
CA ARG A 61 14.35 10.97 -0.16
C ARG A 61 15.59 10.19 0.31
N GLU A 62 15.42 8.94 0.69
CA GLU A 62 16.42 8.14 1.42
C GLU A 62 17.10 7.06 0.58
N LYS A 63 16.62 6.80 -0.64
CA LYS A 63 17.12 5.75 -1.57
C LYS A 63 17.13 4.34 -0.98
N LYS A 64 16.20 4.09 -0.06
CA LYS A 64 16.03 2.79 0.61
C LYS A 64 14.58 2.54 1.00
N LEU A 65 14.25 1.26 1.12
CA LEU A 65 13.04 0.77 1.77
C LEU A 65 13.38 0.42 3.22
N VAL A 66 12.41 0.57 4.12
CA VAL A 66 12.62 0.38 5.57
C VAL A 66 11.63 -0.62 6.15
N GLU A 67 11.93 -1.11 7.36
CA GLU A 67 11.13 -2.11 8.08
C GLU A 67 9.65 -1.72 8.26
N LYS A 68 9.41 -0.46 8.62
CA LYS A 68 8.10 0.08 9.02
C LYS A 68 8.04 1.58 8.70
N TYR A 69 6.83 2.11 8.55
CA TYR A 69 6.59 3.48 8.09
C TYR A 69 5.69 4.24 9.06
N ASP A 70 5.92 5.53 9.25
CA ASP A 70 4.92 6.40 9.88
C ASP A 70 3.81 6.62 8.86
N VAL A 71 2.59 6.16 9.16
CA VAL A 71 1.45 6.27 8.24
C VAL A 71 0.60 7.51 8.46
N SER A 72 0.89 8.32 9.48
CA SER A 72 0.19 9.61 9.69
C SER A 72 0.47 10.61 8.57
N SER A 73 1.59 10.43 7.86
CA SER A 73 2.00 11.17 6.67
C SER A 73 2.68 10.22 5.69
N THR A 74 3.43 10.75 4.72
CA THR A 74 4.21 9.95 3.77
C THR A 74 5.67 10.39 3.76
N GLY A 75 6.57 9.48 3.39
CA GLY A 75 7.97 9.81 3.14
C GLY A 75 8.88 9.61 4.35
N THR A 76 8.38 9.07 5.46
CA THR A 76 9.19 8.87 6.67
C THR A 76 9.00 7.46 7.23
N GLY A 77 10.12 6.84 7.57
CA GLY A 77 10.13 5.57 8.29
C GLY A 77 9.52 5.70 9.68
N GLY A 78 9.02 4.58 10.22
CA GLY A 78 8.49 4.51 11.57
C GLY A 78 9.59 4.47 12.63
N GLY A 79 9.19 4.34 13.89
CA GLY A 79 10.11 4.32 15.02
C GLY A 79 9.57 3.58 16.23
N GLY A 80 10.11 3.90 17.41
CA GLY A 80 9.71 3.29 18.68
C GLY A 80 10.20 1.86 18.88
N GLY A 81 9.92 1.31 20.05
CA GLY A 81 10.42 0.02 20.49
C GLY A 81 11.87 0.05 20.97
N GLU A 82 12.51 -1.13 20.92
CA GLU A 82 13.78 -1.39 21.60
C GLU A 82 15.02 -1.16 20.72
N TYR A 83 14.85 -1.07 19.39
CA TYR A 83 15.96 -0.96 18.44
C TYR A 83 15.66 0.04 17.31
N PRO A 84 16.72 0.60 16.67
CA PRO A 84 16.57 1.53 15.56
C PRO A 84 15.89 0.90 14.34
N LEU A 85 15.29 1.75 13.49
CA LEU A 85 14.72 1.33 12.22
C LEU A 85 15.74 0.61 11.31
N GLN A 86 15.32 -0.47 10.66
CA GLN A 86 16.17 -1.29 9.78
C GLN A 86 15.91 -1.01 8.28
N ASP A 87 16.96 -1.15 7.46
CA ASP A 87 16.95 -0.87 6.02
C ASP A 87 16.87 -2.15 5.17
N GLY A 88 16.33 -2.04 3.95
CA GLY A 88 16.29 -3.11 2.95
C GLY A 88 15.31 -4.26 3.23
N PHE A 89 14.41 -4.08 4.18
CA PHE A 89 13.65 -5.14 4.83
C PHE A 89 12.81 -6.03 3.89
N GLY A 90 12.97 -7.35 3.99
CA GLY A 90 12.44 -8.33 3.02
C GLY A 90 10.94 -8.27 2.77
N TRP A 91 10.11 -8.13 3.82
CA TRP A 91 8.65 -8.00 3.61
C TRP A 91 8.28 -6.70 2.89
N THR A 92 9.05 -5.63 3.05
CA THR A 92 8.69 -4.31 2.52
C THR A 92 8.90 -4.38 1.03
N ASN A 93 10.04 -4.93 0.62
CA ASN A 93 10.38 -5.15 -0.78
C ASN A 93 9.33 -6.06 -1.44
N GLY A 94 9.01 -7.22 -0.82
CA GLY A 94 8.06 -8.18 -1.38
C GLY A 94 6.63 -7.61 -1.52
N VAL A 95 6.11 -6.96 -0.47
CA VAL A 95 4.77 -6.35 -0.51
C VAL A 95 4.73 -5.19 -1.50
N THR A 96 5.79 -4.37 -1.58
CA THR A 96 5.87 -3.27 -2.56
C THR A 96 5.74 -3.79 -3.98
N LEU A 97 6.48 -4.85 -4.34
CA LEU A 97 6.37 -5.48 -5.66
C LEU A 97 4.95 -6.00 -5.92
N LYS A 98 4.38 -6.75 -4.97
CA LYS A 98 3.02 -7.28 -5.09
C LYS A 98 1.97 -6.18 -5.26
N MET A 99 2.13 -5.06 -4.57
CA MET A 99 1.22 -3.92 -4.67
C MET A 99 1.41 -3.13 -5.97
N LEU A 100 2.64 -3.00 -6.48
CA LEU A 100 2.90 -2.37 -7.79
C LEU A 100 2.22 -3.15 -8.91
N ASP A 101 2.28 -4.49 -8.88
CA ASP A 101 1.58 -5.36 -9.84
C ASP A 101 0.05 -5.15 -9.85
N LEU A 102 -0.55 -4.75 -8.71
CA LEU A 102 -1.99 -4.49 -8.60
C LEU A 102 -2.40 -3.16 -9.22
N ILE A 103 -1.51 -2.18 -9.24
CA ILE A 103 -1.83 -0.81 -9.67
C ILE A 103 -1.30 -0.48 -11.07
N CYS A 104 -0.46 -1.33 -11.64
CA CYS A 104 0.16 -1.10 -12.93
C CYS A 104 -0.27 -2.12 -13.98
N PRO A 105 -0.37 -1.72 -15.27
CA PRO A 105 -0.71 -2.65 -16.33
C PRO A 105 0.30 -3.79 -16.41
N GLN A 106 -0.17 -5.04 -16.54
CA GLN A 106 0.70 -6.22 -16.62
C GLN A 106 1.64 -6.18 -17.84
N GLU A 107 1.19 -5.60 -18.95
CA GLU A 107 2.02 -5.41 -20.16
C GLU A 107 3.10 -4.34 -20.00
N LYS A 108 2.92 -3.42 -19.04
CA LYS A 108 3.86 -2.34 -18.75
C LYS A 108 3.97 -2.13 -17.23
N PRO A 109 4.76 -3.01 -16.55
CA PRO A 109 5.04 -2.85 -15.14
C PRO A 109 5.66 -1.49 -14.85
N CYS A 110 5.38 -0.97 -13.65
CA CYS A 110 5.94 0.30 -13.20
C CYS A 110 6.98 0.05 -12.11
N ASP A 111 8.11 0.74 -12.21
CA ASP A 111 9.15 0.74 -11.16
C ASP A 111 8.88 1.81 -10.09
N SER A 112 7.86 2.65 -10.30
CA SER A 112 7.47 3.72 -9.39
C SER A 112 5.96 3.88 -9.37
N VAL A 113 5.46 4.36 -8.24
CA VAL A 113 4.03 4.63 -8.06
C VAL A 113 3.60 5.68 -9.09
N PRO A 114 2.53 5.45 -9.87
CA PRO A 114 2.00 6.43 -10.81
C PRO A 114 1.68 7.77 -10.14
N SER A 115 1.58 8.85 -10.92
CA SER A 115 1.20 10.17 -10.39
C SER A 115 -0.30 10.27 -10.03
N THR A 116 -1.12 9.38 -10.58
CA THR A 116 -2.56 9.35 -10.36
C THR A 116 -3.01 7.94 -9.99
N ARG A 117 -3.93 7.85 -9.02
CA ARG A 117 -4.43 6.57 -8.54
C ARG A 117 -5.27 5.89 -9.64
N PRO A 118 -4.97 4.64 -10.02
CA PRO A 118 -5.82 3.87 -10.89
C PRO A 118 -7.21 3.64 -10.29
N ALA A 119 -8.19 3.32 -11.14
CA ALA A 119 -9.46 2.78 -10.67
C ALA A 119 -9.22 1.42 -9.98
N SER A 120 -10.11 1.04 -9.06
CA SER A 120 -10.09 -0.29 -8.46
C SER A 120 -10.33 -1.36 -9.54
N LEU A 121 -9.72 -2.54 -9.35
CA LEU A 121 -9.70 -3.63 -10.35
C LEU A 121 -11.11 -4.15 -10.74
N SER A 122 -12.13 -3.89 -9.91
CA SER A 122 -13.52 -4.28 -10.16
C SER A 122 -14.30 -3.30 -11.05
N ALA A 123 -13.71 -2.17 -11.47
CA ALA A 123 -14.29 -1.29 -12.48
C ALA A 123 -14.07 -1.84 -13.90
N THR A 124 -14.55 -3.05 -14.18
CA THR A 124 -14.64 -3.53 -15.57
C THR A 124 -15.81 -2.81 -16.26
N PRO A 125 -15.65 -2.22 -17.46
CA PRO A 125 -16.77 -1.70 -18.21
C PRO A 125 -17.73 -2.84 -18.53
N THR A 126 -19.00 -2.68 -18.19
CA THR A 126 -20.09 -3.56 -18.63
C THR A 126 -19.99 -3.73 -20.15
N LYS A 127 -19.67 -4.94 -20.62
CA LYS A 127 -19.78 -5.27 -22.05
C LYS A 127 -21.24 -5.07 -22.47
N THR A 128 -21.52 -4.03 -23.24
CA THR A 128 -22.80 -3.86 -23.93
C THR A 128 -23.03 -5.10 -24.82
N PRO A 129 -24.17 -5.79 -24.72
CA PRO A 129 -24.46 -6.89 -25.64
C PRO A 129 -24.60 -6.32 -27.05
N SER A 130 -23.78 -6.82 -27.97
CA SER A 130 -23.92 -6.54 -29.40
C SER A 130 -25.28 -7.06 -29.86
N ALA A 131 -26.18 -6.15 -30.25
CA ALA A 131 -27.45 -6.52 -30.85
C ALA A 131 -27.18 -7.28 -32.16
N ALA A 132 -27.56 -8.56 -32.19
CA ALA A 132 -27.57 -9.34 -33.41
C ALA A 132 -28.80 -8.95 -34.23
N THR A 133 -28.57 -8.34 -35.39
CA THR A 133 -29.58 -8.11 -36.42
C THR A 133 -29.94 -9.44 -37.08
N GLN A 134 -31.22 -9.77 -37.12
CA GLN A 134 -31.82 -10.69 -38.10
C GLN A 134 -32.74 -9.87 -39.01
#